data_AF-A0A5S4GWI5-F1
#
_entry.id   AF-A0A5S4GWI5-F1
#
_cell.length_a   1.000
_cell.length_b   1.000
_cell.length_c   1.000
_cell.angle_alpha   90.00
_cell.angle_beta   90.00
_cell.angle_gamma   90.00
#
_symmetry.space_group_name_H-M   'P 1'
#
loop_
_entity.id
_entity.type
_entity.pdbx_description
1 polymer ?
#
loop_
_entity_poly.entity_id
_entity_poly.type
_entity_poly.pdbx_seq_one_letter_code
_entity_poly.pdbx_strand_id
1 'polypeptide(L)'
;MTAAPWSVDVLVIGGGQAGLAAGYYLRRARADFVILDAQDSAGGAWRHAWDSLRLFSPAQYSSLPGRMMPIPPGGGYPSAADTVAYLADYERRYELPVLRPVTVHAVRRGDGHLLAETGHGTWRAKVVISATGTWWRPYIPHYPGLHDFGGEHLHTAGYRGPEPLRGKRVVVVGGGNSAAQLLAELSPLAEVTWVTQRPPRLLPDDIDGRALFDLATRRHRAAQTGEQAEERAGERAGERVGEGAAGIADLGDIVAVPAVREARDRGVLKAQPMFTRITSRGVAWADGSTLDCDVILWCTGFRAALNHLAPLRLRSPDGLIPTRGTQAIGEPRLHLLGYGDWTGPASATLIGAGRTARQLAAEITAQL
;
A
#
# COMPACT_ATOMS: atom_id res chain seq x y z
N MET A 1 13.29 -32.78 -20.68
CA MET A 1 14.52 -32.21 -20.10
C MET A 1 14.21 -30.79 -19.68
N THR A 2 14.18 -30.48 -18.39
CA THR A 2 14.03 -29.10 -17.91
C THR A 2 15.31 -28.33 -18.19
N ALA A 3 15.23 -27.16 -18.83
CA ALA A 3 16.38 -26.30 -19.05
C ALA A 3 17.09 -26.00 -17.71
N ALA A 4 18.41 -25.83 -17.74
CA ALA A 4 19.18 -25.45 -16.56
C ALA A 4 18.66 -24.11 -16.00
N PRO A 5 18.57 -23.96 -14.66
CA PRO A 5 18.06 -22.72 -14.06
C PRO A 5 19.01 -21.55 -14.33
N TRP A 6 18.45 -20.38 -14.63
CA TRP A 6 19.23 -19.14 -14.63
C TRP A 6 19.74 -18.86 -13.21
N SER A 7 20.94 -18.30 -13.09
CA SER A 7 21.55 -18.01 -11.78
C SER A 7 21.82 -16.52 -11.65
N VAL A 8 21.56 -15.99 -10.46
CA VAL A 8 21.79 -14.59 -10.09
C VAL A 8 22.11 -14.53 -8.59
N ASP A 9 22.87 -13.54 -8.13
CA ASP A 9 23.06 -13.38 -6.69
C ASP A 9 21.76 -12.91 -6.00
N VAL A 10 21.10 -11.89 -6.54
CA VAL A 10 19.89 -11.29 -5.97
C VAL A 10 18.73 -11.31 -6.95
N LEU A 11 17.64 -11.97 -6.59
CA LEU A 11 16.39 -11.95 -7.35
C LEU A 11 15.36 -11.05 -6.67
N VAL A 12 14.90 -10.00 -7.37
CA VAL A 12 13.82 -9.14 -6.91
C VAL A 12 12.51 -9.54 -7.60
N ILE A 13 11.47 -9.83 -6.82
CA ILE A 13 10.14 -10.21 -7.32
C ILE A 13 9.19 -9.03 -7.14
N GLY A 14 8.82 -8.38 -8.24
CA GLY A 14 7.98 -7.19 -8.32
C GLY A 14 8.76 -5.97 -8.79
N GLY A 15 8.35 -5.36 -9.90
CA GLY A 15 8.94 -4.17 -10.51
C GLY A 15 8.14 -2.89 -10.25
N GLY A 16 7.42 -2.85 -9.12
CA GLY A 16 6.80 -1.63 -8.60
C GLY A 16 7.79 -0.76 -7.82
N GLN A 17 7.29 0.29 -7.16
CA GLN A 17 8.14 1.29 -6.48
C GLN A 17 9.16 0.70 -5.49
N ALA A 18 8.78 -0.36 -4.75
CA ALA A 18 9.67 -1.01 -3.78
C ALA A 18 10.79 -1.79 -4.47
N GLY A 19 10.48 -2.55 -5.52
CA GLY A 19 11.48 -3.29 -6.30
C GLY A 19 12.43 -2.35 -7.04
N LEU A 20 11.93 -1.25 -7.61
CA LEU A 20 12.78 -0.24 -8.25
C LEU A 20 13.69 0.48 -7.25
N ALA A 21 13.20 0.77 -6.04
CA ALA A 21 14.02 1.32 -4.96
C ALA A 21 15.14 0.35 -4.54
N ALA A 22 14.85 -0.95 -4.44
CA ALA A 22 15.87 -1.98 -4.20
C ALA A 22 16.89 -2.02 -5.34
N GLY A 23 16.41 -2.06 -6.60
CA GLY A 23 17.26 -2.08 -7.79
C GLY A 23 18.22 -0.88 -7.85
N TYR A 24 17.78 0.31 -7.46
CA TYR A 24 18.65 1.50 -7.40
C TYR A 24 19.85 1.30 -6.46
N TYR A 25 19.63 0.77 -5.26
CA TYR A 25 20.72 0.55 -4.31
C TYR A 25 21.59 -0.67 -4.67
N LEU A 26 21.00 -1.75 -5.17
CA LEU A 26 21.74 -2.91 -5.67
C LEU A 26 22.67 -2.52 -6.84
N ARG A 27 22.17 -1.72 -7.78
CA ARG A 27 22.97 -1.12 -8.87
C ARG A 27 24.14 -0.31 -8.31
N ARG A 28 23.90 0.54 -7.31
CA ARG A 28 24.97 1.36 -6.69
C ARG A 28 26.03 0.50 -5.99
N ALA A 29 25.63 -0.64 -5.45
CA ALA A 29 26.53 -1.62 -4.86
C ALA A 29 27.21 -2.53 -5.90
N ARG A 30 26.89 -2.38 -7.19
CA ARG A 30 27.38 -3.25 -8.28
C ARG A 30 27.07 -4.74 -8.04
N ALA A 31 25.95 -5.02 -7.38
CA ALA A 31 25.48 -6.38 -7.17
C ALA A 31 25.01 -7.02 -8.49
N ASP A 32 25.10 -8.34 -8.59
CA ASP A 32 24.46 -9.12 -9.65
C ASP A 32 22.98 -9.34 -9.28
N PHE A 33 22.06 -8.74 -10.04
CA PHE A 33 20.64 -8.82 -9.73
C PHE A 33 19.74 -8.73 -10.96
N VAL A 34 18.53 -9.27 -10.82
CA VAL A 34 17.45 -9.12 -11.80
C VAL A 34 16.13 -8.83 -11.09
N ILE A 35 15.26 -8.06 -11.73
CA ILE A 35 13.90 -7.77 -11.25
C ILE A 35 12.91 -8.49 -12.17
N LEU A 36 12.03 -9.32 -11.63
CA LEU A 36 10.94 -9.95 -12.36
C LEU A 36 9.63 -9.27 -12.03
N ASP A 37 8.89 -8.81 -13.03
CA ASP A 37 7.61 -8.13 -12.82
C ASP A 37 6.49 -8.72 -13.67
N ALA A 38 5.33 -8.91 -13.05
CA ALA A 38 4.20 -9.59 -13.68
C ALA A 38 3.41 -8.70 -14.64
N GLN A 39 3.65 -7.39 -14.67
CA GLN A 39 2.99 -6.46 -15.58
C GLN A 39 3.70 -6.40 -16.92
N ASP A 40 2.99 -5.96 -17.96
CA ASP A 40 3.57 -5.76 -19.29
C ASP A 40 4.41 -4.49 -19.42
N SER A 41 4.26 -3.55 -18.49
CA SER A 41 5.06 -2.33 -18.45
C SER A 41 5.17 -1.76 -17.04
N ALA A 42 6.10 -0.82 -16.86
CA ALA A 42 6.38 -0.18 -15.58
C ALA A 42 5.16 0.55 -14.97
N GLY A 43 5.26 0.86 -13.68
CA GLY A 43 4.25 1.57 -12.90
C GLY A 43 3.67 0.76 -11.73
N GLY A 44 3.82 -0.56 -11.74
CA GLY A 44 3.30 -1.43 -10.67
C GLY A 44 1.79 -1.23 -10.45
N ALA A 45 1.37 -1.17 -9.18
CA ALA A 45 -0.03 -1.02 -8.79
C ALA A 45 -0.68 0.30 -9.26
N TRP A 46 0.12 1.36 -9.50
CA TRP A 46 -0.39 2.68 -9.89
C TRP A 46 -1.12 2.68 -11.24
N ARG A 47 -0.84 1.70 -12.10
CA ARG A 47 -1.52 1.49 -13.39
C ARG A 47 -3.01 1.17 -13.25
N HIS A 48 -3.40 0.71 -12.07
CA HIS A 48 -4.76 0.26 -11.77
C HIS A 48 -5.50 1.19 -10.81
N ALA A 49 -4.85 2.28 -10.40
CA ALA A 49 -5.52 3.34 -9.65
C ALA A 49 -6.56 4.03 -10.55
N TRP A 50 -7.58 4.59 -9.93
CA TRP A 50 -8.60 5.34 -10.64
C TRP A 50 -8.07 6.69 -11.11
N ASP A 51 -8.64 7.22 -12.20
CA ASP A 51 -8.07 8.35 -12.95
C ASP A 51 -7.94 9.64 -12.13
N SER A 52 -8.90 9.89 -11.24
CA SER A 52 -8.86 11.06 -10.37
C SER A 52 -7.80 10.94 -9.26
N LEU A 53 -7.24 9.75 -9.01
CA LEU A 53 -6.34 9.52 -7.89
C LEU A 53 -5.18 10.51 -7.98
N ARG A 54 -5.01 11.24 -6.89
CA ARG A 54 -3.84 12.07 -6.61
C ARG A 54 -3.17 11.54 -5.36
N LEU A 55 -1.84 11.62 -5.34
CA LEU A 55 -1.07 11.39 -4.14
C LEU A 55 -1.51 12.38 -3.05
N PHE A 56 -1.26 12.02 -1.80
CA PHE A 56 -1.54 12.87 -0.64
C PHE A 56 -0.35 13.74 -0.23
N SER A 57 0.69 13.80 -1.07
CA SER A 57 1.94 14.50 -0.79
C SER A 57 2.57 15.06 -2.06
N PRO A 58 3.27 16.21 -1.99
CA PRO A 58 3.96 16.79 -3.12
C PRO A 58 4.99 15.85 -3.75
N ALA A 59 5.34 16.07 -5.01
CA ALA A 59 6.32 15.26 -5.74
C ALA A 59 7.65 15.07 -4.99
N GLN A 60 8.11 16.12 -4.29
CA GLN A 60 9.33 16.12 -3.48
C GLN A 60 9.31 15.09 -2.34
N TYR A 61 8.12 14.81 -1.78
CA TYR A 61 7.88 13.83 -0.73
C TYR A 61 7.34 12.49 -1.28
N SER A 62 7.17 12.40 -2.59
CA SER A 62 6.69 11.23 -3.32
C SER A 62 7.77 10.69 -4.27
N SER A 63 9.03 10.83 -3.89
CA SER A 63 10.18 10.48 -4.73
C SER A 63 10.90 9.22 -4.25
N LEU A 64 11.25 8.35 -5.18
CA LEU A 64 12.24 7.29 -5.01
C LEU A 64 13.66 7.88 -4.90
N PRO A 65 14.62 7.14 -4.30
CA PRO A 65 15.98 7.63 -4.08
C PRO A 65 16.69 7.97 -5.40
N GLY A 66 17.53 9.00 -5.39
CA GLY A 66 18.39 9.36 -6.53
C GLY A 66 17.74 10.23 -7.61
N ARG A 67 16.43 10.08 -7.86
CA ARG A 67 15.70 10.93 -8.82
C ARG A 67 14.41 11.45 -8.22
N MET A 68 14.28 12.76 -8.12
CA MET A 68 13.02 13.37 -7.70
C MET A 68 11.94 13.20 -8.76
N MET A 69 10.72 12.95 -8.31
CA MET A 69 9.53 12.97 -9.15
C MET A 69 9.33 14.40 -9.70
N PRO A 70 9.06 14.55 -11.01
CA PRO A 70 8.72 15.85 -11.58
C PRO A 70 7.49 16.46 -10.89
N ILE A 71 7.50 17.78 -10.74
CA ILE A 71 6.31 18.50 -10.28
C ILE A 71 5.28 18.48 -11.44
N PRO A 72 4.01 18.13 -11.19
CA PRO A 72 3.00 18.11 -12.23
C PRO A 72 2.82 19.49 -12.90
N PRO A 73 2.50 19.54 -14.20
CA PRO A 73 2.09 20.78 -14.86
C PRO A 73 0.90 21.40 -14.12
N GLY A 74 1.01 22.68 -13.73
CA GLY A 74 -0.02 23.36 -12.93
C GLY A 74 0.13 23.19 -11.41
N GLY A 75 1.14 22.47 -10.93
CA GLY A 75 1.40 22.26 -9.50
C GLY A 75 0.49 21.21 -8.87
N GLY A 76 0.36 21.27 -7.54
CA GLY A 76 -0.46 20.32 -6.77
C GLY A 76 0.19 18.95 -6.55
N TYR A 77 -0.64 17.96 -6.22
CA TYR A 77 -0.17 16.60 -5.94
C TYR A 77 -0.11 15.75 -7.22
N PRO A 78 0.92 14.90 -7.39
CA PRO A 78 1.02 14.01 -8.55
C PRO A 78 -0.18 13.09 -8.70
N SER A 79 -0.56 12.80 -9.94
CA SER A 79 -1.57 11.79 -10.26
C SER A 79 -1.01 10.37 -10.26
N ALA A 80 -1.92 9.39 -10.31
CA ALA A 80 -1.55 8.01 -10.63
C ALA A 80 -0.77 7.93 -11.95
N ALA A 81 -1.22 8.66 -12.99
CA ALA A 81 -0.54 8.72 -14.29
C ALA A 81 0.86 9.33 -14.20
N ASP A 82 1.02 10.44 -13.46
CA ASP A 82 2.34 11.05 -13.20
C ASP A 82 3.27 10.06 -12.49
N THR A 83 2.72 9.28 -11.54
CA THR A 83 3.47 8.26 -10.81
C THR A 83 3.91 7.12 -11.71
N VAL A 84 3.03 6.63 -12.59
CA VAL A 84 3.38 5.61 -13.60
C VAL A 84 4.48 6.12 -14.54
N ALA A 85 4.33 7.34 -15.06
CA ALA A 85 5.31 7.97 -15.94
C ALA A 85 6.67 8.11 -15.24
N TYR A 86 6.66 8.58 -13.99
CA TYR A 86 7.84 8.70 -13.16
C TYR A 86 8.55 7.36 -12.94
N LEU A 87 7.82 6.29 -12.58
CA LEU A 87 8.44 4.98 -12.34
C LEU A 87 9.01 4.37 -13.62
N ALA A 88 8.34 4.54 -14.76
CA ALA A 88 8.85 4.09 -16.06
C ALA A 88 10.15 4.82 -16.46
N ASP A 89 10.18 6.13 -16.24
CA ASP A 89 11.33 6.98 -16.50
C ASP A 89 12.48 6.75 -15.49
N TYR A 90 12.16 6.43 -14.24
CA TYR A 90 13.10 6.01 -13.22
C TYR A 90 13.80 4.71 -13.62
N GLU A 91 13.03 3.70 -14.03
CA GLU A 91 13.55 2.42 -14.49
C GLU A 91 14.52 2.58 -15.68
N ARG A 92 14.12 3.33 -16.71
CA ARG A 92 14.96 3.60 -17.89
C ARG A 92 16.23 4.36 -17.52
N ARG A 93 16.14 5.40 -16.70
CA ARG A 93 17.28 6.24 -16.33
C ARG A 93 18.40 5.46 -15.68
N TYR A 94 18.04 4.49 -14.84
CA TYR A 94 19.02 3.69 -14.10
C TYR A 94 19.37 2.38 -14.79
N GLU A 95 18.79 2.09 -15.95
CA GLU A 95 19.00 0.87 -16.72
C GLU A 95 18.79 -0.38 -15.83
N LEU A 96 17.73 -0.35 -15.01
CA LEU A 96 17.46 -1.45 -14.08
C LEU A 96 17.10 -2.71 -14.88
N PRO A 97 17.68 -3.89 -14.55
CA PRO A 97 17.46 -5.13 -15.29
C PRO A 97 16.10 -5.74 -14.95
N VAL A 98 15.03 -5.15 -15.49
CA VAL A 98 13.65 -5.63 -15.28
C VAL A 98 13.19 -6.49 -16.45
N LEU A 99 12.74 -7.71 -16.14
CA LEU A 99 12.15 -8.64 -17.10
C LEU A 99 10.63 -8.64 -16.95
N ARG A 100 9.93 -8.47 -18.08
CA ARG A 100 8.47 -8.42 -18.19
C ARG A 100 7.96 -9.11 -19.46
N PRO A 101 6.71 -9.63 -19.44
CA PRO A 101 5.94 -9.97 -18.24
C PRO A 101 6.44 -11.30 -17.67
N VAL A 102 6.80 -11.33 -16.38
CA VAL A 102 7.24 -12.56 -15.69
C VAL A 102 6.53 -12.71 -14.35
N THR A 103 5.66 -13.71 -14.27
CA THR A 103 5.03 -14.10 -13.00
C THR A 103 5.88 -15.16 -12.30
N VAL A 104 6.24 -14.90 -11.04
CA VAL A 104 6.81 -15.91 -10.15
C VAL A 104 5.68 -16.64 -9.45
N HIS A 105 5.53 -17.94 -9.70
CA HIS A 105 4.45 -18.76 -9.16
C HIS A 105 4.80 -19.35 -7.79
N ALA A 106 6.08 -19.65 -7.56
CA ALA A 106 6.55 -20.31 -6.35
C ALA A 106 8.02 -19.96 -6.07
N VAL A 107 8.37 -19.86 -4.80
CA VAL A 107 9.75 -19.83 -4.30
C VAL A 107 9.93 -21.03 -3.38
N ARG A 108 10.96 -21.82 -3.63
CA ARG A 108 11.31 -23.03 -2.86
C ARG A 108 12.73 -22.97 -2.35
N ARG A 109 13.01 -23.73 -1.29
CA ARG A 109 14.37 -23.99 -0.84
C ARG A 109 15.03 -24.97 -1.81
N GLY A 110 16.19 -24.60 -2.34
CA GLY A 110 17.11 -25.48 -3.04
C GLY A 110 18.42 -25.65 -2.25
N ASP A 111 19.37 -26.37 -2.84
CA ASP A 111 20.68 -26.58 -2.22
C ASP A 111 21.50 -25.28 -2.22
N GLY A 112 21.69 -24.72 -1.03
CA GLY A 112 22.34 -23.42 -0.81
C GLY A 112 21.60 -22.19 -1.35
N HIS A 113 20.50 -22.33 -2.10
CA HIS A 113 19.84 -21.23 -2.83
C HIS A 113 18.32 -21.25 -2.64
N LEU A 114 17.66 -20.17 -3.06
CA LEU A 114 16.22 -20.14 -3.32
C LEU A 114 15.95 -20.35 -4.81
N LEU A 115 14.92 -21.12 -5.12
CA LEU A 115 14.48 -21.42 -6.48
C LEU A 115 13.14 -20.73 -6.74
N ALA A 116 13.11 -19.77 -7.65
CA ALA A 116 11.90 -19.08 -8.08
C ALA A 116 11.40 -19.66 -9.41
N GLU A 117 10.22 -20.26 -9.37
CA GLU A 117 9.55 -20.89 -10.51
C GLU A 117 8.70 -19.87 -11.27
N THR A 118 8.89 -19.78 -12.59
CA THR A 118 8.14 -18.90 -13.49
C THR A 118 7.59 -19.70 -14.67
N GLY A 119 6.69 -19.10 -15.45
CA GLY A 119 6.22 -19.67 -16.71
C GLY A 119 7.32 -19.85 -17.78
N HIS A 120 8.48 -19.21 -17.61
CA HIS A 120 9.60 -19.28 -18.56
C HIS A 120 10.73 -20.20 -18.09
N GLY A 121 10.66 -20.73 -16.86
CA GLY A 121 11.73 -21.52 -16.25
C GLY A 121 12.02 -21.09 -14.82
N THR A 122 13.12 -21.60 -14.27
CA THR A 122 13.47 -21.42 -12.86
C THR A 122 14.69 -20.52 -12.70
N TRP A 123 14.61 -19.59 -11.76
CA TRP A 123 15.73 -18.77 -11.31
C TRP A 123 16.28 -19.32 -10.00
N ARG A 124 17.60 -19.50 -9.93
CA ARG A 124 18.36 -19.84 -8.73
C ARG A 124 18.99 -18.55 -8.20
N ALA A 125 18.67 -18.20 -6.97
CA ALA A 125 19.15 -16.97 -6.32
C ALA A 125 19.76 -17.25 -4.95
N LYS A 126 20.87 -16.57 -4.61
CA LYS A 126 21.41 -16.61 -3.24
C LYS A 126 20.47 -15.89 -2.28
N VAL A 127 19.91 -14.76 -2.72
CA VAL A 127 18.94 -13.96 -1.97
C VAL A 127 17.72 -13.64 -2.84
N VAL A 128 16.52 -13.68 -2.25
CA VAL A 128 15.27 -13.25 -2.88
C VAL A 128 14.70 -12.05 -2.11
N ILE A 129 14.45 -10.95 -2.81
CA ILE A 129 13.67 -9.82 -2.32
C ILE A 129 12.25 -9.92 -2.89
N SER A 130 11.27 -10.10 -2.02
CA SER A 130 9.86 -10.07 -2.36
C SER A 130 9.32 -8.64 -2.22
N ALA A 131 8.89 -8.03 -3.32
CA ALA A 131 8.42 -6.64 -3.40
C ALA A 131 7.13 -6.52 -4.23
N THR A 132 6.21 -7.48 -4.08
CA THR A 132 4.99 -7.61 -4.91
C THR A 132 3.81 -6.75 -4.45
N GLY A 133 3.96 -6.03 -3.34
CA GLY A 133 2.96 -5.11 -2.81
C GLY A 133 1.67 -5.81 -2.36
N THR A 134 0.56 -5.07 -2.40
CA THR A 134 -0.71 -5.50 -1.80
C THR A 134 -1.89 -5.51 -2.78
N TRP A 135 -1.81 -4.76 -3.87
CA TRP A 135 -2.92 -4.49 -4.80
C TRP A 135 -3.65 -5.76 -5.29
N TRP A 136 -2.91 -6.83 -5.55
CA TRP A 136 -3.45 -8.11 -6.05
C TRP A 136 -4.26 -8.90 -5.01
N ARG A 137 -4.38 -8.41 -3.77
CA ARG A 137 -5.06 -9.07 -2.67
C ARG A 137 -6.03 -8.11 -1.97
N PRO A 138 -7.10 -7.66 -2.66
CA PRO A 138 -8.14 -6.85 -2.03
C PRO A 138 -8.72 -7.57 -0.81
N TYR A 139 -9.03 -6.83 0.24
CA TYR A 139 -9.57 -7.38 1.47
C TYR A 139 -11.02 -6.95 1.63
N ILE A 140 -11.94 -7.91 1.47
CA ILE A 140 -13.34 -7.74 1.87
C ILE A 140 -13.54 -8.57 3.14
N PRO A 141 -13.89 -7.94 4.28
CA PRO A 141 -14.15 -8.68 5.51
C PRO A 141 -15.39 -9.55 5.35
N HIS A 142 -15.39 -10.72 5.99
CA HIS A 142 -16.63 -11.49 6.12
C HIS A 142 -17.62 -10.71 6.97
N TYR A 143 -18.88 -10.65 6.53
CA TYR A 143 -19.97 -9.98 7.23
C TYR A 143 -21.24 -10.83 7.16
N PRO A 144 -22.06 -10.88 8.22
CA PRO A 144 -23.34 -11.59 8.17
C PRO A 144 -24.21 -11.07 7.03
N GLY A 145 -24.78 -11.97 6.22
CA GLY A 145 -25.63 -11.63 5.07
C GLY A 145 -24.88 -11.18 3.80
N LEU A 146 -23.54 -11.26 3.77
CA LEU A 146 -22.74 -10.87 2.60
C LEU A 146 -23.20 -11.55 1.30
N HIS A 147 -23.61 -12.82 1.36
CA HIS A 147 -24.05 -13.57 0.17
C HIS A 147 -25.52 -13.32 -0.21
N ASP A 148 -26.28 -12.64 0.66
CA ASP A 148 -27.71 -12.40 0.45
C ASP A 148 -27.96 -11.09 -0.32
N PHE A 149 -26.96 -10.21 -0.42
CA PHE A 149 -27.08 -8.90 -1.04
C PHE A 149 -27.37 -9.02 -2.54
N GLY A 150 -28.50 -8.46 -2.98
CA GLY A 150 -28.88 -8.41 -4.39
C GLY A 150 -28.18 -7.32 -5.21
N GLY A 151 -27.42 -6.43 -4.55
CA GLY A 151 -26.66 -5.37 -5.20
C GLY A 151 -25.21 -5.74 -5.50
N GLU A 152 -24.40 -4.74 -5.83
CA GLU A 152 -23.01 -4.93 -6.23
C GLU A 152 -22.04 -4.78 -5.06
N HIS A 153 -21.15 -5.78 -4.88
CA HIS A 153 -19.94 -5.60 -4.07
C HIS A 153 -18.80 -5.11 -4.95
N LEU A 154 -18.36 -3.88 -4.71
CA LEU A 154 -17.25 -3.27 -5.43
C LEU A 154 -16.10 -3.01 -4.47
N HIS A 155 -14.90 -3.53 -4.73
CA HIS A 155 -13.70 -3.13 -3.98
C HIS A 155 -12.99 -1.99 -4.72
N THR A 156 -12.22 -1.16 -4.03
CA THR A 156 -11.44 -0.06 -4.65
C THR A 156 -10.54 -0.51 -5.79
N ALA A 157 -10.03 -1.74 -5.73
CA ALA A 157 -9.24 -2.38 -6.79
C ALA A 157 -10.02 -2.56 -8.11
N GLY A 158 -11.34 -2.71 -8.02
CA GLY A 158 -12.26 -2.83 -9.15
C GLY A 158 -12.89 -1.49 -9.56
N TYR A 159 -12.66 -0.41 -8.82
CA TYR A 159 -13.21 0.90 -9.15
C TYR A 159 -12.58 1.44 -10.46
N ARG A 160 -13.40 1.95 -11.37
CA ARG A 160 -13.00 2.41 -12.72
C ARG A 160 -13.47 3.84 -13.02
N GLY A 161 -13.78 4.61 -11.98
CA GLY A 161 -14.35 5.95 -12.09
C GLY A 161 -15.82 6.01 -11.67
N PRO A 162 -16.40 7.21 -11.61
CA PRO A 162 -17.66 7.44 -10.92
C PRO A 162 -18.88 7.23 -11.80
N GLU A 163 -18.74 7.29 -13.12
CA GLU A 163 -19.83 7.16 -14.10
C GLU A 163 -20.71 5.92 -13.89
N PRO A 164 -20.18 4.69 -13.68
CA PRO A 164 -21.00 3.51 -13.42
C PRO A 164 -21.82 3.58 -12.12
N LEU A 165 -21.48 4.50 -11.20
CA LEU A 165 -22.14 4.69 -9.91
C LEU A 165 -23.08 5.91 -9.90
N ARG A 166 -23.16 6.66 -11.00
CA ARG A 166 -24.02 7.84 -11.10
C ARG A 166 -25.49 7.49 -10.82
N GLY A 167 -26.11 8.26 -9.94
CA GLY A 167 -27.50 8.09 -9.51
C GLY A 167 -27.76 6.88 -8.62
N LYS A 168 -26.74 6.07 -8.30
CA LYS A 168 -26.89 4.91 -7.39
C LYS A 168 -26.82 5.34 -5.92
N ARG A 169 -27.34 4.50 -5.05
CA ARG A 169 -27.12 4.52 -3.60
C ARG A 169 -25.89 3.69 -3.26
N VAL A 170 -24.83 4.34 -2.80
CA VAL A 170 -23.53 3.71 -2.56
C VAL A 170 -23.18 3.79 -1.08
N VAL A 171 -22.95 2.63 -0.46
CA VAL A 171 -22.37 2.54 0.88
C VAL A 171 -20.86 2.41 0.75
N VAL A 172 -20.12 3.45 1.13
CA VAL A 172 -18.65 3.47 1.14
C VAL A 172 -18.16 2.95 2.49
N VAL A 173 -17.47 1.81 2.52
CA VAL A 173 -17.00 1.16 3.75
C VAL A 173 -15.49 1.32 3.90
N GLY A 174 -15.03 1.97 4.96
CA GLY A 174 -13.61 2.14 5.30
C GLY A 174 -13.28 3.57 5.72
N GLY A 175 -12.31 3.75 6.63
CA GLY A 175 -12.03 5.05 7.26
C GLY A 175 -10.78 5.79 6.78
N GLY A 176 -10.03 5.24 5.82
CA GLY A 176 -8.74 5.79 5.40
C GLY A 176 -8.83 6.71 4.18
N ASN A 177 -7.67 7.17 3.72
CA ASN A 177 -7.51 8.08 2.57
C ASN A 177 -8.29 7.65 1.31
N SER A 178 -8.26 6.36 0.93
CA SER A 178 -9.01 5.89 -0.25
C SER A 178 -10.53 6.11 -0.11
N ALA A 179 -11.10 5.84 1.07
CA ALA A 179 -12.52 6.02 1.28
C ALA A 179 -12.91 7.50 1.22
N ALA A 180 -12.13 8.38 1.85
CA ALA A 180 -12.39 9.81 1.84
C ALA A 180 -12.30 10.42 0.43
N GLN A 181 -11.30 10.02 -0.36
CA GLN A 181 -11.15 10.49 -1.75
C GLN A 181 -12.30 9.99 -2.64
N LEU A 182 -12.69 8.72 -2.54
CA LEU A 182 -13.79 8.18 -3.34
C LEU A 182 -15.14 8.73 -2.91
N LEU A 183 -15.33 8.97 -1.61
CA LEU A 183 -16.52 9.67 -1.10
C LEU A 183 -16.59 11.09 -1.67
N ALA A 184 -15.46 11.81 -1.72
CA ALA A 184 -15.39 13.16 -2.28
C ALA A 184 -15.73 13.20 -3.77
N GLU A 185 -15.28 12.19 -4.53
CA GLU A 185 -15.56 12.05 -5.97
C GLU A 185 -17.01 11.65 -6.25
N LEU A 186 -17.58 10.74 -5.45
CA LEU A 186 -18.91 10.18 -5.68
C LEU A 186 -20.05 11.04 -5.14
N SER A 187 -19.82 11.81 -4.07
CA SER A 187 -20.88 12.61 -3.43
C SER A 187 -21.67 13.57 -4.34
N PRO A 188 -21.10 14.18 -5.42
CA PRO A 188 -21.87 15.02 -6.31
C PRO A 188 -22.65 14.25 -7.38
N LEU A 189 -22.44 12.92 -7.50
CA LEU A 189 -22.94 12.10 -8.61
C LEU A 189 -23.84 10.96 -8.15
N ALA A 190 -23.76 10.57 -6.88
CA ALA A 190 -24.44 9.42 -6.28
C ALA A 190 -24.92 9.77 -4.86
N GLU A 191 -25.92 9.03 -4.37
CA GLU A 191 -26.32 9.10 -2.97
C GLU A 191 -25.34 8.24 -2.15
N VAL A 192 -24.48 8.89 -1.36
CA VAL A 192 -23.37 8.21 -0.66
C VAL A 192 -23.61 8.16 0.85
N THR A 193 -23.44 6.98 1.44
CA THR A 193 -23.35 6.81 2.90
C THR A 193 -21.96 6.32 3.25
N TRP A 194 -21.27 7.03 4.14
CA TRP A 194 -19.93 6.65 4.59
C TRP A 194 -20.01 5.86 5.89
N VAL A 195 -19.39 4.68 5.93
CA VAL A 195 -19.42 3.77 7.07
C VAL A 195 -17.99 3.43 7.50
N THR A 196 -17.70 3.58 8.80
CA THR A 196 -16.36 3.34 9.35
C THR A 196 -16.39 2.54 10.67
N GLN A 197 -15.33 1.75 10.90
CA GLN A 197 -15.14 1.02 12.17
C GLN A 197 -14.78 1.94 13.34
N ARG A 198 -13.99 2.98 13.06
CA ARG A 198 -13.56 4.00 14.02
C ARG A 198 -13.92 5.36 13.44
N PRO A 199 -14.24 6.36 14.28
CA PRO A 199 -14.44 7.72 13.81
C PRO A 199 -13.25 8.17 12.93
N PRO A 200 -13.49 8.64 11.70
CA PRO A 200 -12.41 9.08 10.82
C PRO A 200 -11.77 10.34 11.37
N ARG A 201 -10.46 10.47 11.18
CA ARG A 201 -9.67 11.63 11.60
C ARG A 201 -9.08 12.32 10.39
N LEU A 202 -9.48 13.56 10.18
CA LEU A 202 -8.86 14.42 9.17
C LEU A 202 -7.68 15.15 9.79
N LEU A 203 -6.57 15.20 9.06
CA LEU A 203 -5.45 16.07 9.39
C LEU A 203 -5.80 17.54 9.11
N PRO A 204 -5.16 18.49 9.82
CA PRO A 204 -5.22 19.91 9.52
C PRO A 204 -4.95 20.24 8.04
N ASP A 205 -5.55 21.31 7.53
CA ASP A 205 -5.48 21.71 6.11
C ASP A 205 -4.08 22.17 5.67
N ASP A 206 -3.23 22.60 6.59
CA ASP A 206 -1.84 22.96 6.31
C ASP A 206 -0.91 21.74 6.34
N ILE A 207 -1.42 20.58 6.76
CA ILE A 207 -0.67 19.34 6.85
C ILE A 207 -0.95 18.45 5.64
N ASP A 208 0.07 18.26 4.82
CA ASP A 208 0.09 17.22 3.79
C ASP A 208 0.78 15.93 4.29
N GLY A 209 0.89 14.92 3.42
CA GLY A 209 1.53 13.66 3.76
C GLY A 209 2.99 13.78 4.25
N ARG A 210 3.67 14.93 4.06
CA ARG A 210 4.99 15.23 4.66
C ARG A 210 5.00 14.94 6.16
N ALA A 211 3.99 15.39 6.88
CA ALA A 211 3.99 15.26 8.33
C ALA A 211 3.75 13.80 8.77
N LEU A 212 3.03 12.99 7.96
CA LEU A 212 2.95 11.54 8.15
C LEU A 212 4.33 10.89 7.96
N PHE A 213 5.12 11.36 6.99
CA PHE A 213 6.49 10.89 6.77
C PHE A 213 7.47 11.32 7.85
N ASP A 214 7.34 12.54 8.38
CA ASP A 214 8.13 13.01 9.52
C ASP A 214 7.84 12.16 10.76
N LEU A 215 6.57 11.85 11.03
CA LEU A 215 6.18 10.92 12.09
C LEU A 215 6.77 9.51 11.87
N ALA A 216 6.66 8.97 10.66
CA ALA A 216 7.26 7.68 10.33
C ALA A 216 8.80 7.69 10.48
N THR A 217 9.45 8.82 10.18
CA THR A 217 10.89 9.03 10.40
C THR A 217 11.25 9.03 11.87
N ARG A 218 10.47 9.72 12.71
CA ARG A 218 10.65 9.71 14.17
C ARG A 218 10.48 8.30 14.74
N ARG A 219 9.39 7.60 14.38
CA ARG A 219 9.13 6.22 14.82
C ARG A 219 10.25 5.26 14.41
N HIS A 220 10.79 5.39 13.20
CA HIS A 220 11.91 4.57 12.74
C HIS A 220 13.19 4.84 13.54
N ARG A 221 13.52 6.11 13.79
CA ARG A 221 14.69 6.47 14.62
C ARG A 221 14.56 5.90 16.04
N ALA A 222 13.42 6.10 16.68
CA ALA A 222 13.12 5.57 18.01
C ALA A 222 13.24 4.04 18.08
N ALA A 223 12.78 3.32 17.04
CA ALA A 223 12.91 1.87 16.94
C ALA A 223 14.37 1.39 16.77
N GLN A 224 15.27 2.23 16.24
CA GLN A 224 16.70 1.90 16.10
C GLN A 224 17.53 2.31 17.32
N THR A 225 17.13 3.34 18.06
CA THR A 225 17.84 3.84 19.24
C THR A 225 17.41 3.16 20.55
N GLY A 226 16.30 2.40 20.55
CA GLY A 226 15.74 1.79 21.75
C GLY A 226 15.00 2.78 22.66
N GLU A 227 14.77 4.02 22.20
CA GLU A 227 14.02 5.05 22.90
C GLU A 227 12.51 4.79 22.78
N GLN A 228 11.98 3.91 23.62
CA GLN A 228 10.53 3.69 23.77
C GLN A 228 10.18 3.67 25.25
N ALA A 229 9.98 4.84 25.89
CA ALA A 229 9.35 4.89 27.22
C ALA A 229 8.73 6.22 27.71
N GLU A 230 8.66 7.34 26.95
CA GLU A 230 8.03 8.58 27.49
C GLU A 230 6.72 9.02 26.82
N GLU A 231 6.39 8.55 25.61
CA GLU A 231 5.14 8.99 24.96
C GLU A 231 3.87 8.30 25.53
N ARG A 232 4.02 7.30 26.42
CA ARG A 232 2.91 6.68 27.17
C ARG A 232 2.61 7.35 28.53
N ALA A 233 3.36 8.38 28.93
CA ALA A 233 3.18 9.05 30.23
C ALA A 233 2.22 10.26 30.18
N GLY A 234 1.85 10.76 28.99
CA GLY A 234 0.91 11.89 28.84
C GLY A 234 -0.57 11.53 28.97
N GLU A 235 -0.94 10.25 28.95
CA GLU A 235 -2.34 9.79 29.00
C GLU A 235 -2.87 9.58 30.44
N ARG A 236 -2.12 9.99 31.46
CA ARG A 236 -2.58 9.99 32.87
C ARG A 236 -2.30 11.31 33.60
N ALA A 237 -2.78 12.41 33.04
CA ALA A 237 -3.16 13.58 33.83
C ALA A 237 -4.19 14.37 33.03
N GLY A 238 -5.36 14.63 33.61
CA GLY A 238 -6.42 15.38 32.97
C GLY A 238 -6.08 16.85 32.83
N GLU A 239 -5.27 17.19 31.83
CA GLU A 239 -5.10 18.57 31.37
C GLU A 239 -5.63 18.70 29.94
N ARG A 240 -6.74 19.44 29.83
CA ARG A 240 -7.29 19.93 28.58
C ARG A 240 -6.25 20.82 27.91
N VAL A 241 -5.50 20.26 26.97
CA VAL A 241 -4.86 21.06 25.92
C VAL A 241 -5.95 21.37 24.90
N GLY A 242 -6.17 22.67 24.68
CA GLY A 242 -7.34 23.23 24.01
C GLY A 242 -7.61 22.69 22.61
N GLU A 243 -8.87 22.83 22.21
CA GLU A 243 -9.35 22.73 20.84
C GLU A 243 -8.41 23.50 19.90
N GLY A 244 -7.58 22.81 19.12
CA GLY A 244 -6.73 23.48 18.12
C GLY A 244 -5.43 22.82 17.68
N ALA A 245 -4.93 21.77 18.35
CA ALA A 245 -3.67 21.13 17.94
C ALA A 245 -3.82 19.60 17.81
N ALA A 246 -4.50 19.15 16.73
CA ALA A 246 -4.65 17.73 16.45
C ALA A 246 -3.35 17.14 15.89
N GLY A 247 -2.52 16.56 16.77
CA GLY A 247 -1.34 15.78 16.38
C GLY A 247 -1.68 14.54 15.56
N ILE A 248 -0.75 14.13 14.70
CA ILE A 248 -0.85 12.94 13.85
C ILE A 248 -0.74 11.69 14.71
N ALA A 249 -1.77 10.84 14.71
CA ALA A 249 -1.76 9.62 15.52
C ALA A 249 -1.40 8.37 14.71
N ASP A 250 -1.79 8.31 13.44
CA ASP A 250 -1.64 7.11 12.61
C ASP A 250 -1.40 7.45 11.12
N LEU A 251 -0.74 6.57 10.38
CA LEU A 251 -0.66 6.62 8.90
C LEU A 251 -2.04 6.49 8.25
N GLY A 252 -3.03 6.00 9.01
CA GLY A 252 -4.43 5.95 8.64
C GLY A 252 -5.20 7.27 8.75
N ASP A 253 -4.61 8.32 9.34
CA ASP A 253 -5.24 9.64 9.37
C ASP A 253 -5.41 10.17 7.93
N ILE A 254 -6.56 10.78 7.67
CA ILE A 254 -6.96 11.23 6.33
C ILE A 254 -6.26 12.56 6.06
N VAL A 255 -5.42 12.59 5.03
CA VAL A 255 -4.89 13.84 4.50
C VAL A 255 -6.03 14.57 3.81
N ALA A 256 -6.28 15.81 4.24
CA ALA A 256 -7.26 16.69 3.63
C ALA A 256 -6.73 17.18 2.27
N VAL A 257 -6.70 16.32 1.25
CA VAL A 257 -6.39 16.72 -0.13
C VAL A 257 -7.51 17.63 -0.66
N PRO A 258 -7.29 18.46 -1.71
CA PRO A 258 -8.27 19.45 -2.15
C PRO A 258 -9.71 18.92 -2.30
N ALA A 259 -9.90 17.80 -2.99
CA ALA A 259 -11.21 17.17 -3.15
C ALA A 259 -11.87 16.77 -1.81
N VAL A 260 -11.07 16.31 -0.84
CA VAL A 260 -11.55 15.94 0.50
C VAL A 260 -11.93 17.18 1.31
N ARG A 261 -11.22 18.31 1.16
CA ARG A 261 -11.62 19.59 1.77
C ARG A 261 -12.93 20.08 1.20
N GLU A 262 -13.08 20.07 -0.11
CA GLU A 262 -14.33 20.45 -0.76
C GLU A 262 -15.50 19.56 -0.31
N ALA A 263 -15.26 18.25 -0.16
CA ALA A 263 -16.25 17.32 0.38
C ALA A 263 -16.60 17.60 1.85
N ARG A 264 -15.61 17.96 2.68
CA ARG A 264 -15.84 18.41 4.05
C ARG A 264 -16.73 19.66 4.06
N ASP A 265 -16.41 20.63 3.22
CA ASP A 265 -17.08 21.93 3.20
C ASP A 265 -18.53 21.82 2.66
N ARG A 266 -18.80 20.82 1.81
CA ARG A 266 -20.17 20.40 1.43
C ARG A 266 -20.92 19.63 2.53
N GLY A 267 -20.25 19.28 3.63
CA GLY A 267 -20.83 18.54 4.75
C GLY A 267 -21.04 17.05 4.50
N VAL A 268 -20.36 16.45 3.52
CA VAL A 268 -20.55 15.02 3.14
C VAL A 268 -19.66 14.05 3.91
N LEU A 269 -18.62 14.53 4.59
CA LEU A 269 -17.71 13.69 5.40
C LEU A 269 -18.31 13.32 6.76
N LYS A 270 -19.51 12.73 6.74
CA LYS A 270 -20.25 12.28 7.93
C LYS A 270 -20.28 10.76 7.97
N ALA A 271 -19.39 10.17 8.76
CA ALA A 271 -19.33 8.73 8.92
C ALA A 271 -20.41 8.21 9.88
N GLN A 272 -21.03 7.11 9.50
CA GLN A 272 -21.86 6.28 10.36
C GLN A 272 -21.01 5.13 10.95
N PRO A 273 -21.37 4.61 12.14
CA PRO A 273 -20.77 3.39 12.66
C PRO A 273 -20.98 2.21 11.70
N MET A 274 -20.13 1.19 11.78
CA MET A 274 -20.36 -0.06 11.05
C MET A 274 -21.75 -0.63 11.32
N PHE A 275 -22.47 -0.96 10.25
CA PHE A 275 -23.66 -1.81 10.28
C PHE A 275 -23.31 -3.18 10.87
N THR A 276 -24.26 -3.97 11.37
CA THR A 276 -24.01 -5.30 11.97
C THR A 276 -24.30 -6.47 11.04
N ARG A 277 -25.07 -6.24 9.97
CA ARG A 277 -25.31 -7.23 8.91
C ARG A 277 -25.63 -6.56 7.58
N ILE A 278 -25.42 -7.32 6.51
CA ILE A 278 -25.88 -7.01 5.16
C ILE A 278 -27.25 -7.67 4.98
N THR A 279 -28.15 -7.01 4.26
CA THR A 279 -29.49 -7.49 3.93
C THR A 279 -29.58 -7.75 2.44
N SER A 280 -30.69 -8.32 1.97
CA SER A 280 -30.89 -8.54 0.53
C SER A 280 -30.97 -7.25 -0.30
N ARG A 281 -31.23 -6.10 0.33
CA ARG A 281 -31.35 -4.79 -0.33
C ARG A 281 -30.37 -3.74 0.15
N GLY A 282 -29.50 -4.03 1.13
CA GLY A 282 -28.57 -3.06 1.67
C GLY A 282 -27.93 -3.48 2.99
N VAL A 283 -27.94 -2.62 4.00
CA VAL A 283 -27.26 -2.83 5.29
C VAL A 283 -28.18 -2.55 6.48
N ALA A 284 -27.89 -3.14 7.64
CA ALA A 284 -28.68 -2.96 8.86
C ALA A 284 -27.81 -2.84 10.12
N TRP A 285 -28.21 -1.97 11.04
CA TRP A 285 -27.53 -1.73 12.32
C TRP A 285 -28.17 -2.50 13.48
N ALA A 286 -27.47 -2.49 14.62
CA ALA A 286 -27.90 -3.17 15.84
C ALA A 286 -29.23 -2.64 16.40
N ASP A 287 -29.56 -1.38 16.15
CA ASP A 287 -30.81 -0.73 16.57
C ASP A 287 -32.01 -1.09 15.69
N GLY A 288 -31.80 -1.91 14.65
CA GLY A 288 -32.84 -2.32 13.71
C GLY A 288 -33.03 -1.38 12.52
N SER A 289 -32.34 -0.24 12.48
CA SER A 289 -32.36 0.64 11.32
C SER A 289 -31.74 -0.06 10.10
N THR A 290 -32.26 0.26 8.92
CA THR A 290 -31.83 -0.31 7.64
C THR A 290 -31.61 0.79 6.62
N LEU A 291 -30.62 0.59 5.76
CA LEU A 291 -30.35 1.44 4.62
C LEU A 291 -30.28 0.57 3.36
N ASP A 292 -31.23 0.77 2.45
CA ASP A 292 -31.18 0.13 1.13
C ASP A 292 -30.11 0.79 0.26
N CYS A 293 -29.30 0.00 -0.44
CA CYS A 293 -28.27 0.49 -1.33
C CYS A 293 -28.09 -0.42 -2.55
N ASP A 294 -27.54 0.14 -3.62
CA ASP A 294 -27.32 -0.58 -4.87
C ASP A 294 -25.89 -1.13 -4.95
N VAL A 295 -24.95 -0.46 -4.26
CA VAL A 295 -23.52 -0.82 -4.25
C VAL A 295 -22.95 -0.68 -2.84
N ILE A 296 -22.19 -1.69 -2.40
CA ILE A 296 -21.29 -1.58 -1.25
C ILE A 296 -19.86 -1.45 -1.79
N LEU A 297 -19.29 -0.24 -1.67
CA LEU A 297 -17.94 0.09 -2.07
C LEU A 297 -16.97 -0.15 -0.91
N TRP A 298 -16.23 -1.26 -0.99
CA TRP A 298 -15.24 -1.71 -0.02
C TRP A 298 -13.90 -0.98 -0.19
N CYS A 299 -13.69 0.02 0.65
CA CYS A 299 -12.43 0.74 0.87
C CYS A 299 -11.65 0.15 2.07
N THR A 300 -11.68 -1.17 2.21
CA THR A 300 -11.22 -1.93 3.37
C THR A 300 -9.76 -2.40 3.27
N GLY A 301 -9.04 -1.89 2.27
CA GLY A 301 -7.60 -2.10 2.12
C GLY A 301 -7.26 -3.45 1.49
N PHE A 302 -6.03 -3.88 1.71
CA PHE A 302 -5.44 -5.01 0.99
C PHE A 302 -4.59 -5.87 1.92
N ARG A 303 -4.42 -7.15 1.56
CA ARG A 303 -3.45 -8.05 2.18
C ARG A 303 -2.14 -8.06 1.39
N ALA A 304 -1.07 -8.57 1.99
CA ALA A 304 0.20 -8.75 1.28
C ALA A 304 0.12 -9.84 0.20
N ALA A 305 0.65 -9.57 -0.99
CA ALA A 305 0.65 -10.49 -2.13
C ALA A 305 1.77 -11.53 -2.05
N LEU A 306 1.67 -12.45 -1.08
CA LEU A 306 2.74 -13.40 -0.71
C LEU A 306 2.52 -14.83 -1.24
N ASN A 307 1.64 -15.04 -2.22
CA ASN A 307 1.24 -16.41 -2.64
C ASN A 307 2.39 -17.22 -3.21
N HIS A 308 3.29 -16.57 -3.95
CA HIS A 308 4.52 -17.17 -4.46
C HIS A 308 5.45 -17.69 -3.36
N LEU A 309 5.30 -17.23 -2.12
CA LEU A 309 6.10 -17.68 -0.97
C LEU A 309 5.43 -18.81 -0.16
N ALA A 310 4.21 -19.23 -0.52
CA ALA A 310 3.49 -20.28 0.19
C ALA A 310 4.30 -21.59 0.35
N PRO A 311 5.08 -22.06 -0.64
CA PRO A 311 5.87 -23.29 -0.51
C PRO A 311 6.95 -23.24 0.58
N LEU A 312 7.39 -22.05 1.00
CA LEU A 312 8.38 -21.90 2.08
C LEU A 312 7.80 -22.17 3.47
N ARG A 313 6.46 -22.16 3.61
CA ARG A 313 5.71 -22.37 4.86
C ARG A 313 6.12 -21.43 5.99
N LEU A 314 6.34 -20.15 5.66
CA LEU A 314 6.79 -19.11 6.59
C LEU A 314 5.66 -18.26 7.17
N ARG A 315 4.41 -18.46 6.74
CA ARG A 315 3.29 -17.60 7.15
C ARG A 315 2.82 -17.91 8.56
N SER A 316 2.60 -16.88 9.35
CA SER A 316 1.91 -16.93 10.64
C SER A 316 0.37 -16.98 10.46
N PRO A 317 -0.39 -17.28 11.53
CA PRO A 317 -1.86 -17.35 11.47
C PRO A 317 -2.56 -16.05 11.03
N ASP A 318 -1.92 -14.89 11.22
CA ASP A 318 -2.38 -13.59 10.72
C ASP A 318 -2.22 -13.42 9.19
N GLY A 319 -1.59 -14.38 8.52
CA GLY A 319 -1.37 -14.41 7.08
C GLY A 319 -0.11 -13.68 6.60
N LEU A 320 0.65 -13.07 7.51
CA LEU A 320 1.92 -12.39 7.25
C LEU A 320 3.11 -13.35 7.37
N ILE A 321 4.30 -12.91 6.99
CA ILE A 321 5.55 -13.62 7.25
C ILE A 321 6.31 -12.80 8.31
N PRO A 322 6.62 -13.34 9.49
CA PRO A 322 7.35 -12.59 10.51
C PRO A 322 8.72 -12.12 10.00
N THR A 323 9.11 -10.89 10.32
CA THR A 323 10.37 -10.29 9.85
C THR A 323 11.18 -9.65 10.98
N ARG A 324 12.51 -9.59 10.78
CA ARG A 324 13.41 -8.66 11.47
C ARG A 324 13.83 -7.60 10.46
N GLY A 325 13.30 -6.38 10.59
CA GLY A 325 13.39 -5.40 9.51
C GLY A 325 12.71 -5.94 8.26
N THR A 326 13.49 -6.15 7.19
CA THR A 326 12.99 -6.76 5.95
C THR A 326 13.24 -8.27 5.88
N GLN A 327 14.16 -8.83 6.66
CA GLN A 327 14.56 -10.23 6.57
C GLN A 327 13.48 -11.15 7.18
N ALA A 328 13.11 -12.22 6.47
CA ALA A 328 12.14 -13.19 6.96
C ALA A 328 12.72 -14.04 8.11
N ILE A 329 11.93 -14.21 9.16
CA ILE A 329 12.25 -15.17 10.22
C ILE A 329 12.01 -16.59 9.67
N GLY A 330 13.02 -17.46 9.78
CA GLY A 330 12.98 -18.84 9.27
C GLY A 330 13.46 -19.03 7.82
N GLU A 331 13.86 -17.95 7.14
CA GLU A 331 14.58 -18.02 5.87
C GLU A 331 15.43 -16.74 5.67
N PRO A 332 16.71 -16.72 6.11
CA PRO A 332 17.52 -15.50 6.10
C PRO A 332 17.85 -14.99 4.69
N ARG A 333 17.72 -15.84 3.67
CA ARG A 333 17.90 -15.48 2.26
C ARG A 333 16.68 -14.80 1.64
N LEU A 334 15.57 -14.70 2.38
CA LEU A 334 14.35 -14.06 1.92
C LEU A 334 14.16 -12.72 2.63
N HIS A 335 13.94 -11.67 1.85
CA HIS A 335 13.56 -10.35 2.34
C HIS A 335 12.19 -9.93 1.79
N LEU A 336 11.43 -9.18 2.59
CA LEU A 336 10.12 -8.64 2.27
C LEU A 336 10.18 -7.12 2.34
N LEU A 337 9.83 -6.45 1.24
CA LEU A 337 10.03 -5.02 1.07
C LEU A 337 8.74 -4.34 0.59
N GLY A 338 8.33 -3.29 1.30
CA GLY A 338 7.29 -2.37 0.84
C GLY A 338 5.86 -2.87 0.96
N TYR A 339 5.57 -3.80 1.87
CA TYR A 339 4.20 -4.30 2.10
C TYR A 339 3.41 -3.50 3.13
N GLY A 340 4.09 -2.68 3.95
CA GLY A 340 3.47 -1.89 5.01
C GLY A 340 4.40 -1.74 6.21
N ASP A 341 3.89 -1.19 7.32
CA ASP A 341 4.71 -0.92 8.50
C ASP A 341 5.40 -2.17 9.08
N TRP A 342 4.81 -3.34 8.90
CA TRP A 342 5.37 -4.62 9.34
C TRP A 342 6.66 -5.01 8.57
N THR A 343 6.90 -4.45 7.38
CA THR A 343 8.18 -4.56 6.66
C THR A 343 9.05 -3.31 6.77
N GLY A 344 8.75 -2.43 7.73
CA GLY A 344 9.43 -1.19 8.00
C GLY A 344 8.48 0.03 7.96
N PRO A 345 8.64 1.01 8.86
CA PRO A 345 7.75 2.17 8.95
C PRO A 345 7.59 2.92 7.63
N ALA A 346 6.33 3.11 7.21
CA ALA A 346 5.91 3.70 5.95
C ALA A 346 6.50 3.03 4.69
N SER A 347 6.97 1.78 4.76
CA SER A 347 7.64 1.13 3.62
C SER A 347 6.76 0.97 2.38
N ALA A 348 5.43 0.94 2.54
CA ALA A 348 4.47 0.91 1.43
C ALA A 348 4.24 2.27 0.72
N THR A 349 5.05 3.29 1.02
CA THR A 349 4.99 4.62 0.40
C THR A 349 6.23 4.86 -0.46
N LEU A 350 6.17 5.78 -1.45
CA LEU A 350 7.29 6.06 -2.35
C LEU A 350 8.57 6.44 -1.58
N ILE A 351 8.47 7.42 -0.67
CA ILE A 351 9.60 7.87 0.14
C ILE A 351 10.05 6.83 1.18
N GLY A 352 9.11 6.10 1.78
CA GLY A 352 9.43 5.08 2.79
C GLY A 352 10.08 3.83 2.19
N ALA A 353 9.69 3.45 0.97
CA ALA A 353 10.31 2.37 0.21
C ALA A 353 11.79 2.64 -0.03
N GLY A 354 12.16 3.89 -0.36
CA GLY A 354 13.55 4.29 -0.53
C GLY A 354 14.41 4.05 0.72
N ARG A 355 13.91 4.41 1.91
CA ARG A 355 14.65 4.25 3.16
C ARG A 355 14.88 2.78 3.51
N THR A 356 13.82 1.97 3.45
CA THR A 356 13.89 0.54 3.75
C THR A 356 14.72 -0.23 2.73
N ALA A 357 14.66 0.14 1.45
CA ALA A 357 15.50 -0.44 0.40
C ALA A 357 17.01 -0.15 0.60
N ARG A 358 17.37 1.03 1.13
CA ARG A 358 18.77 1.37 1.43
C ARG A 358 19.37 0.42 2.45
N GLN A 359 18.65 0.22 3.55
CA GLN A 359 19.11 -0.67 4.62
C GLN A 359 19.20 -2.11 4.15
N LEU A 360 18.15 -2.60 3.47
CA LEU A 360 18.10 -3.91 2.84
C LEU A 360 19.31 -4.17 1.94
N ALA A 361 19.63 -3.24 1.04
CA ALA A 361 20.73 -3.42 0.10
C ALA A 361 22.07 -3.53 0.83
N ALA A 362 22.31 -2.71 1.85
CA ALA A 362 23.53 -2.80 2.66
C ALA A 362 23.65 -4.16 3.39
N GLU A 363 22.55 -4.66 3.97
CA GLU A 363 22.49 -5.96 4.63
C GLU A 363 22.78 -7.11 3.66
N ILE A 364 22.20 -7.09 2.47
CA ILE A 364 22.41 -8.12 1.44
C ILE A 364 23.85 -8.09 0.95
N THR A 365 24.40 -6.92 0.65
CA THR A 365 25.77 -6.80 0.11
C THR A 365 26.84 -7.20 1.12
N ALA A 366 26.52 -7.21 2.42
CA ALA A 366 27.42 -7.73 3.44
C ALA A 366 27.37 -9.27 3.58
N GLN A 367 26.35 -9.92 3.01
CA GLN A 367 26.13 -11.37 3.05
C GLN A 367 26.60 -12.09 1.77
N LEU A 368 26.71 -11.36 0.66
CA LEU A 368 27.25 -11.82 -0.61
C LEU A 368 28.78 -11.68 -0.61
#